data_AF-A0A1B8SBC6-F1
#
_entry.id   AF-A0A1B8SBC6-F1
#
_cell.length_a   1.000
_cell.length_b   1.000
_cell.length_c   1.000
_cell.angle_alpha   90.00
_cell.angle_beta   90.00
_cell.angle_gamma   90.00
#
_symmetry.space_group_name_H-M   'P 1'
#
loop_
_entity.id
_entity.type
_entity.pdbx_description
1 polymer ?
#
loop_
_entity_poly.entity_id
_entity_poly.type
_entity_poly.pdbx_seq_one_letter_code
_entity_poly.pdbx_strand_id
1 'polypeptide(L)'
;MTAPTWTAQPPTDAWQAAIAAAEFAAHGDPLRCLVALAESGCNPGWLVITSVQLLAAVIHEGASADELRSEVLRVADVTGASDYTTVAALEAVALAEAVQRGELATVRELCSGSQVSARDLTHAACAITGQAIAALAVDVSGVFDRLRSQFGGAA
;
A
#
# COMPACT_ATOMS: atom_id res chain seq x y z
N MET A 1 9.77 22.40 -4.27
CA MET A 1 8.56 21.70 -3.76
C MET A 1 8.87 21.22 -2.35
N THR A 2 7.97 21.46 -1.40
CA THR A 2 8.12 20.99 -0.01
C THR A 2 8.02 19.47 0.02
N ALA A 3 8.86 18.81 0.82
CA ALA A 3 8.80 17.36 0.99
C ALA A 3 7.42 16.94 1.56
N PRO A 4 6.81 15.84 1.07
CA PRO A 4 5.57 15.31 1.63
C PRO A 4 5.73 15.00 3.12
N THR A 5 4.68 15.23 3.91
CA THR A 5 4.65 14.89 5.33
C THR A 5 3.49 13.96 5.63
N TRP A 6 3.68 13.01 6.55
CA TRP A 6 2.66 12.05 6.98
C TRP A 6 1.38 12.67 7.56
N THR A 7 1.44 13.94 7.95
CA THR A 7 0.31 14.73 8.47
C THR A 7 -0.40 15.55 7.40
N ALA A 8 0.15 15.61 6.18
CA ALA A 8 -0.44 16.37 5.09
C ALA A 8 -1.37 15.47 4.26
N GLN A 9 -2.42 16.08 3.70
CA GLN A 9 -3.36 15.38 2.85
C GLN A 9 -2.69 15.03 1.51
N PRO A 10 -2.68 13.75 1.09
CA PRO A 10 -2.15 13.40 -0.22
C PRO A 10 -2.98 13.99 -1.35
N PRO A 11 -2.35 14.36 -2.48
CA PRO A 11 -3.06 14.84 -3.65
C PRO A 11 -3.88 13.71 -4.30
N THR A 12 -4.93 14.10 -5.04
CA THR A 12 -5.90 13.17 -5.66
C THR A 12 -5.24 12.20 -6.65
N ASP A 13 -4.24 12.65 -7.41
CA ASP A 13 -3.49 11.83 -8.36
C ASP A 13 -2.76 10.66 -7.68
N ALA A 14 -2.16 10.90 -6.51
CA ALA A 14 -1.52 9.85 -5.72
C ALA A 14 -2.53 8.80 -5.23
N TRP A 15 -3.73 9.23 -4.82
CA TRP A 15 -4.83 8.32 -4.46
C TRP A 15 -5.30 7.49 -5.65
N GLN A 16 -5.54 8.12 -6.80
CA GLN A 16 -5.93 7.41 -8.01
C GLN A 16 -4.91 6.35 -8.41
N ALA A 17 -3.62 6.68 -8.38
CA ALA A 17 -2.53 5.75 -8.71
C ALA A 17 -2.46 4.56 -7.73
N ALA A 18 -2.55 4.83 -6.43
CA ALA A 18 -2.52 3.77 -5.41
C ALA A 18 -3.74 2.84 -5.50
N ILE A 19 -4.93 3.41 -5.69
CA ILE A 19 -6.19 2.65 -5.83
C ILE A 19 -6.15 1.78 -7.09
N ALA A 20 -5.74 2.34 -8.24
CA ALA A 20 -5.63 1.57 -9.49
C ALA A 20 -4.60 0.43 -9.37
N ALA A 21 -3.46 0.69 -8.73
CA ALA A 21 -2.44 -0.34 -8.50
C ALA A 21 -2.96 -1.47 -7.60
N ALA A 22 -3.64 -1.13 -6.50
CA ALA A 22 -4.26 -2.10 -5.61
C ALA A 22 -5.38 -2.89 -6.31
N GLU A 23 -6.16 -2.25 -7.19
CA GLU A 23 -7.19 -2.90 -8.00
C GLU A 23 -6.58 -3.93 -8.95
N PHE A 24 -5.50 -3.59 -9.67
CA PHE A 24 -4.79 -4.56 -10.50
C PHE A 24 -4.23 -5.73 -9.68
N ALA A 25 -3.68 -5.46 -8.51
CA ALA A 25 -3.21 -6.51 -7.61
C ALA A 25 -4.36 -7.42 -7.14
N ALA A 26 -5.54 -6.87 -6.80
CA ALA A 26 -6.71 -7.65 -6.40
C ALA A 26 -7.19 -8.61 -7.49
N HIS A 27 -7.05 -8.21 -8.76
CA HIS A 27 -7.39 -9.03 -9.92
C HIS A 27 -6.25 -9.96 -10.40
N GLY A 28 -5.16 -10.06 -9.64
CA GLY A 28 -4.03 -10.93 -9.96
C GLY A 28 -3.16 -10.45 -11.12
N ASP A 29 -3.11 -9.14 -11.39
CA ASP A 29 -2.25 -8.52 -12.40
C ASP A 29 -1.10 -7.71 -11.76
N PRO A 30 -0.03 -8.39 -11.29
CA PRO A 30 1.09 -7.71 -10.63
C PRO A 30 1.90 -6.81 -11.58
N LEU A 31 1.89 -7.11 -12.89
CA LEU A 31 2.57 -6.27 -13.87
C LEU A 31 1.88 -4.91 -13.98
N ARG A 32 0.56 -4.90 -14.14
CA ARG A 32 -0.20 -3.64 -14.21
C ARG A 32 -0.19 -2.87 -12.90
N CYS A 33 -0.14 -3.55 -11.75
CA CYS A 33 0.09 -2.91 -10.47
C CYS A 33 1.38 -2.05 -10.49
N LEU A 34 2.50 -2.64 -10.92
CA LEU A 34 3.79 -1.96 -10.99
C LEU A 34 3.83 -0.84 -12.05
N VAL A 35 3.21 -1.06 -13.21
CA VAL A 35 3.13 -0.08 -14.29
C VAL A 35 2.32 1.14 -13.88
N ALA A 36 1.15 0.95 -13.25
CA ALA A 36 0.29 2.04 -12.79
C ALA A 36 1.03 3.01 -11.85
N LEU A 37 1.86 2.48 -10.94
CA LEU A 37 2.68 3.29 -10.03
C LEU A 37 3.80 4.02 -10.78
N ALA A 38 4.48 3.33 -11.70
CA ALA A 38 5.60 3.89 -12.46
C ALA A 38 5.18 5.01 -13.43
N GLU A 39 3.97 4.92 -13.99
CA GLU A 39 3.44 5.89 -14.96
C GLU A 39 2.72 7.08 -14.30
N SER A 40 2.47 7.04 -12.99
CA SER A 40 1.69 8.06 -12.27
C SER A 40 2.25 9.49 -12.33
N GLY A 41 3.54 9.66 -12.62
CA GLY A 41 4.23 10.97 -12.58
C GLY A 41 4.25 11.65 -11.21
N CYS A 42 3.67 11.01 -10.19
CA CYS A 42 3.52 11.54 -8.84
C CYS A 42 4.86 11.56 -8.10
N ASN A 43 4.98 12.45 -7.12
CA ASN A 43 6.12 12.43 -6.22
C ASN A 43 6.17 11.08 -5.47
N PRO A 44 7.31 10.37 -5.46
CA PRO A 44 7.40 9.06 -4.80
C PRO A 44 7.04 9.08 -3.31
N GLY A 45 7.30 10.18 -2.60
CA GLY A 45 6.92 10.33 -1.20
C GLY A 45 5.40 10.38 -1.00
N TRP A 46 4.66 10.99 -1.93
CA TRP A 46 3.20 10.97 -1.90
C TRP A 46 2.64 9.57 -2.18
N LEU A 47 3.25 8.83 -3.11
CA LEU A 47 2.85 7.45 -3.40
C LEU A 47 3.07 6.52 -2.20
N VAL A 48 4.20 6.65 -1.49
CA VAL A 48 4.45 5.90 -0.26
C VAL A 48 3.40 6.21 0.80
N ILE A 49 3.17 7.49 1.10
CA ILE A 49 2.19 7.89 2.13
C ILE A 49 0.82 7.33 1.78
N THR A 50 0.39 7.48 0.52
CA THR A 50 -0.96 7.12 0.10
C THR A 50 -1.18 5.60 0.08
N SER A 51 -0.23 4.84 -0.45
CA SER A 51 -0.31 3.38 -0.49
C SER A 51 -0.29 2.76 0.92
N VAL A 52 0.52 3.31 1.84
CA VAL A 52 0.54 2.90 3.25
C VAL A 52 -0.75 3.28 3.96
N GLN A 53 -1.30 4.49 3.72
CA GLN A 53 -2.59 4.89 4.29
C GLN A 53 -3.74 4.00 3.78
N LEU A 54 -3.70 3.58 2.52
CA LEU A 54 -4.67 2.66 1.96
C LEU A 54 -4.59 1.29 2.64
N LEU A 55 -3.38 0.75 2.84
CA LEU A 55 -3.20 -0.50 3.58
C LEU A 55 -3.63 -0.37 5.05
N ALA A 56 -3.33 0.76 5.69
CA ALA A 56 -3.75 1.05 7.06
C ALA A 56 -5.27 1.07 7.21
N ALA A 57 -5.99 1.58 6.20
CA ALA A 57 -7.44 1.54 6.16
C ALA A 57 -7.96 0.10 6.07
N VAL A 58 -7.34 -0.75 5.25
CA VAL A 58 -7.72 -2.18 5.17
C VAL A 58 -7.49 -2.91 6.51
N ILE A 59 -6.41 -2.59 7.22
CA ILE A 59 -6.17 -3.11 8.59
C ILE A 59 -7.26 -2.60 9.55
N HIS A 60 -7.62 -1.33 9.47
CA HIS A 60 -8.69 -0.75 10.29
C HIS A 60 -10.04 -1.42 10.06
N GLU A 61 -10.36 -1.76 8.80
CA GLU A 61 -11.62 -2.43 8.40
C GLU A 61 -11.66 -3.94 8.74
N GLY A 62 -10.57 -4.49 9.29
CA GLY A 62 -10.58 -5.84 9.88
C GLY A 62 -9.55 -6.81 9.31
N ALA A 63 -8.67 -6.38 8.39
CA ALA A 63 -7.52 -7.22 8.01
C ALA A 63 -6.52 -7.32 9.19
N SER A 64 -6.17 -8.54 9.59
CA SER A 64 -5.21 -8.74 10.67
C SER A 64 -3.78 -8.49 10.18
N ALA A 65 -3.07 -7.53 10.78
CA ALA A 65 -1.66 -7.28 10.47
C ALA A 65 -0.76 -8.51 10.74
N ASP A 66 -1.10 -9.33 11.75
CA ASP A 66 -0.41 -10.58 12.01
C ASP A 66 -0.60 -11.59 10.88
N GLU A 67 -1.83 -11.75 10.40
CA GLU A 67 -2.14 -12.64 9.28
C GLU A 67 -1.47 -12.16 7.99
N LEU A 68 -1.47 -10.85 7.72
CA LEU A 68 -0.74 -10.27 6.58
C LEU A 68 0.76 -10.56 6.67
N ARG A 69 1.39 -10.40 7.84
CA ARG A 69 2.81 -10.75 8.04
C ARG A 69 3.07 -12.24 7.83
N SER A 70 2.23 -13.11 8.40
CA SER A 70 2.34 -14.56 8.19
C SER A 70 2.19 -14.94 6.71
N GLU A 71 1.26 -14.30 6.00
CA GLU A 71 1.02 -14.56 4.59
C GLU A 71 2.19 -14.08 3.71
N VAL A 72 2.76 -12.91 3.99
CA VAL A 72 3.99 -12.42 3.33
C VAL A 72 5.12 -13.44 3.47
N LEU A 73 5.37 -13.96 4.68
CA LEU A 73 6.40 -14.96 4.92
C LEU A 73 6.11 -16.28 4.19
N ARG A 74 4.84 -16.73 4.20
CA ARG A 74 4.40 -17.93 3.50
C ARG A 74 4.60 -17.81 1.99
N VAL A 75 4.23 -16.67 1.41
CA VAL A 75 4.41 -16.40 -0.03
C VAL A 75 5.89 -16.32 -0.38
N ALA A 76 6.71 -15.68 0.45
CA ALA A 76 8.15 -15.60 0.24
C ALA A 76 8.81 -16.99 0.19
N ASP A 77 8.44 -17.87 1.13
CA ASP A 77 8.92 -19.27 1.19
C ASP A 77 8.52 -20.07 -0.06
N VAL A 78 7.25 -19.97 -0.48
CA VAL A 78 6.72 -20.71 -1.63
C VAL A 78 7.30 -20.22 -2.96
N THR A 79 7.53 -18.92 -3.09
CA THR A 79 7.97 -18.30 -4.35
C THR A 79 9.49 -18.16 -4.47
N GLY A 80 10.22 -18.34 -3.37
CA GLY A 80 11.65 -18.03 -3.30
C GLY A 80 11.92 -16.53 -3.46
N ALA A 81 11.01 -15.67 -2.98
CA ALA A 81 11.19 -14.23 -3.04
C ALA A 81 12.47 -13.83 -2.29
N SER A 82 13.17 -12.82 -2.81
CA SER A 82 14.40 -12.35 -2.17
C SER A 82 14.14 -11.78 -0.78
N ASP A 83 15.16 -11.80 0.09
CA ASP A 83 15.10 -11.15 1.41
C ASP A 83 14.68 -9.69 1.28
N TYR A 84 15.19 -8.98 0.27
CA TYR A 84 14.83 -7.58 0.02
C TYR A 84 13.34 -7.39 -0.29
N THR A 85 12.77 -8.24 -1.15
CA THR A 85 11.33 -8.20 -1.46
C THR A 85 10.47 -8.51 -0.23
N THR A 86 10.90 -9.48 0.57
CA THR A 86 10.21 -9.87 1.80
C THR A 86 10.26 -8.75 2.83
N VAL A 87 11.43 -8.13 3.02
CA VAL A 87 11.61 -6.97 3.91
C VAL A 87 10.73 -5.81 3.45
N ALA A 88 10.67 -5.49 2.16
CA ALA A 88 9.80 -4.44 1.64
C ALA A 88 8.32 -4.67 1.98
N ALA A 89 7.85 -5.91 1.86
CA ALA A 89 6.49 -6.29 2.23
C ALA A 89 6.22 -6.20 3.74
N LEU A 90 7.14 -6.69 4.56
CA LEU A 90 7.01 -6.61 6.02
C LEU A 90 7.07 -5.15 6.53
N GLU A 91 7.94 -4.33 5.97
CA GLU A 91 8.02 -2.90 6.29
C GLU A 91 6.74 -2.16 5.88
N ALA A 92 6.14 -2.50 4.74
CA ALA A 92 4.85 -1.93 4.33
C ALA A 92 3.75 -2.24 5.34
N VAL A 93 3.68 -3.47 5.85
CA VAL A 93 2.72 -3.86 6.90
C VAL A 93 3.02 -3.12 8.22
N ALA A 94 4.29 -3.06 8.64
CA ALA A 94 4.68 -2.38 9.88
C ALA A 94 4.36 -0.88 9.84
N LEU A 95 4.61 -0.22 8.70
CA LEU A 95 4.25 1.17 8.50
C LEU A 95 2.74 1.38 8.51
N ALA A 96 1.98 0.52 7.83
CA ALA A 96 0.52 0.62 7.82
C ALA A 96 -0.09 0.40 9.21
N GLU A 97 0.45 -0.54 9.99
CA GLU A 97 0.07 -0.77 11.38
C GLU A 97 0.36 0.44 12.27
N ALA A 98 1.55 1.05 12.15
CA ALA A 98 1.89 2.27 12.88
C ALA A 98 1.00 3.46 12.48
N VAL A 99 0.69 3.62 11.19
CA VAL A 99 -0.24 4.65 10.69
C VAL A 99 -1.65 4.42 11.23
N GLN A 100 -2.14 3.18 11.23
CA GLN A 100 -3.46 2.81 11.75
C GLN A 100 -3.59 3.15 13.25
N ARG A 101 -2.51 2.98 14.02
CA ARG A 101 -2.46 3.34 15.46
C ARG A 101 -2.23 4.83 15.73
N GLY A 102 -1.96 5.64 14.70
CA GLY A 102 -1.62 7.05 14.85
C GLY A 102 -0.22 7.30 15.45
N GLU A 103 0.68 6.32 15.38
CA GLU A 103 2.02 6.36 15.97
C GLU A 103 3.04 7.02 15.04
N LEU A 104 2.91 8.33 14.83
CA LEU A 104 3.79 9.06 13.89
C LEU A 104 5.28 9.04 14.26
N ALA A 105 5.61 8.82 15.53
CA ALA A 105 6.99 8.63 15.98
C ALA A 105 7.57 7.32 15.42
N THR A 106 6.83 6.22 15.56
CA THR A 106 7.15 4.90 15.00
C THR A 106 7.28 4.97 13.48
N VAL A 107 6.35 5.66 12.80
CA VAL A 107 6.42 5.86 11.35
C VAL A 107 7.72 6.56 10.94
N ARG A 108 8.13 7.61 11.66
CA ARG A 108 9.40 8.32 11.38
C ARG A 108 10.61 7.44 11.62
N GLU A 109 10.61 6.66 12.70
CA GLU A 109 11.69 5.73 13.03
C GLU A 109 11.87 4.69 11.92
N LEU A 110 10.77 4.03 11.53
CA LEU A 110 10.74 3.05 10.43
C LEU A 110 11.26 3.67 9.12
N CYS A 111 10.76 4.86 8.73
CA CYS A 111 11.25 5.53 7.53
C CYS A 111 12.74 5.91 7.61
N SER A 112 13.26 6.25 8.80
CA SER A 112 14.66 6.64 8.96
C SER A 112 15.64 5.46 8.94
N GLY A 113 15.19 4.28 9.36
CA GLY A 113 16.00 3.06 9.38
C GLY A 113 15.85 2.19 8.13
N SER A 114 14.83 2.43 7.32
CA SER A 114 14.52 1.63 6.14
C SER A 114 15.61 1.75 5.05
N GLN A 115 15.97 0.60 4.47
CA GLN A 115 16.79 0.53 3.26
C GLN A 115 15.95 0.25 2.01
N VAL A 116 14.63 0.15 2.17
CA VAL A 116 13.68 -0.16 1.10
C VAL A 116 13.41 1.10 0.29
N SER A 117 13.44 0.98 -1.03
CA SER A 117 13.13 2.11 -1.89
C SER A 117 11.65 2.50 -1.76
N ALA A 118 11.36 3.80 -1.90
CA ALA A 118 9.98 4.31 -1.91
C ALA A 118 9.09 3.57 -2.93
N ARG A 119 9.66 3.17 -4.08
CA ARG A 119 8.95 2.42 -5.11
C ARG A 119 8.57 1.02 -4.64
N ASP A 120 9.50 0.30 -4.03
CA ASP A 120 9.27 -1.08 -3.58
C ASP A 120 8.26 -1.11 -2.43
N LEU A 121 8.38 -0.15 -1.52
CA LEU A 121 7.43 0.02 -0.41
C LEU A 121 6.02 0.35 -0.91
N THR A 122 5.91 1.26 -1.89
CA THR A 122 4.62 1.60 -2.51
C THR A 122 4.00 0.39 -3.20
N HIS A 123 4.80 -0.33 -3.99
CA HIS A 123 4.33 -1.51 -4.70
C HIS A 123 3.87 -2.61 -3.73
N ALA A 124 4.65 -2.87 -2.69
CA ALA A 124 4.30 -3.86 -1.68
C ALA A 124 3.01 -3.47 -0.93
N ALA A 125 2.86 -2.22 -0.52
CA ALA A 125 1.66 -1.74 0.16
C ALA A 125 0.40 -1.89 -0.73
N CYS A 126 0.47 -1.50 -2.01
CA CYS A 126 -0.63 -1.67 -2.96
C CYS A 126 -0.94 -3.15 -3.23
N ALA A 127 0.09 -3.98 -3.41
CA ALA A 127 -0.08 -5.41 -3.66
C ALA A 127 -0.79 -6.10 -2.49
N ILE A 128 -0.34 -5.85 -1.27
CA ILE A 128 -0.94 -6.40 -0.05
C ILE A 128 -2.37 -5.89 0.13
N THR A 129 -2.62 -4.59 -0.11
CA THR A 129 -3.97 -4.01 -0.07
C THR A 129 -4.90 -4.74 -1.04
N GLY A 130 -4.49 -4.91 -2.30
CA GLY A 130 -5.30 -5.56 -3.31
C GLY A 130 -5.63 -7.01 -2.95
N GLN A 131 -4.62 -7.77 -2.50
CA GLN A 131 -4.80 -9.15 -2.07
C GLN A 131 -5.69 -9.27 -0.83
N ALA A 132 -5.54 -8.37 0.15
CA ALA A 132 -6.39 -8.35 1.34
C ALA A 132 -7.85 -8.02 0.98
N ILE A 133 -8.09 -7.05 0.10
CA ILE A 133 -9.45 -6.76 -0.40
C ILE A 133 -10.01 -7.96 -1.16
N ALA A 134 -9.24 -8.59 -2.04
CA ALA A 134 -9.69 -9.77 -2.78
C ALA A 134 -10.06 -10.95 -1.86
N ALA A 135 -9.37 -11.09 -0.73
CA ALA A 135 -9.66 -12.12 0.26
C ALA A 135 -10.89 -11.82 1.13
N LEU A 136 -11.14 -10.54 1.44
CA LEU A 136 -12.15 -10.13 2.41
C LEU A 136 -13.48 -9.68 1.76
N ALA A 137 -13.44 -9.15 0.54
CA ALA A 137 -14.60 -8.53 -0.10
C ALA A 137 -15.38 -9.52 -0.95
N VAL A 138 -16.71 -9.51 -0.79
CA VAL A 138 -17.64 -10.23 -1.70
C VAL A 138 -17.73 -9.54 -3.06
N ASP A 139 -17.65 -8.20 -3.07
CA ASP A 139 -17.71 -7.36 -4.27
C ASP A 139 -16.46 -6.48 -4.35
N VAL A 140 -15.42 -7.04 -4.98
CA VAL A 140 -14.12 -6.37 -5.15
C VAL A 140 -14.26 -5.09 -5.97
N SER A 141 -14.97 -5.14 -7.11
CA SER A 141 -15.15 -3.99 -7.99
C SER A 141 -15.89 -2.84 -7.29
N GLY A 142 -16.95 -3.16 -6.54
CA GLY A 142 -17.69 -2.14 -5.79
C GLY A 142 -16.87 -1.50 -4.67
N VAL A 143 -15.91 -2.20 -4.06
CA VAL A 143 -14.96 -1.60 -3.10
C VAL A 143 -14.10 -0.54 -3.80
N PHE A 144 -13.50 -0.87 -4.95
CA PHE A 144 -12.66 0.08 -5.68
C PHE A 144 -13.44 1.25 -6.28
N ASP A 145 -14.69 1.05 -6.71
CA ASP A 145 -15.60 2.14 -7.11
C ASP A 145 -15.83 3.14 -5.97
N ARG A 146 -16.08 2.65 -4.74
CA ARG A 146 -16.25 3.50 -3.56
C ARG A 146 -14.97 4.26 -3.21
N LEU A 147 -13.82 3.59 -3.23
CA LEU A 147 -12.52 4.23 -3.01
C LEU A 147 -12.25 5.35 -4.02
N ARG A 148 -12.53 5.11 -5.30
CA ARG A 148 -12.44 6.15 -6.35
C ARG A 148 -13.40 7.30 -6.11
N SER A 149 -14.64 7.04 -5.72
CA SER A 149 -15.60 8.11 -5.38
C SER A 149 -15.14 8.96 -4.20
N GLN A 150 -14.47 8.36 -3.21
CA GLN A 150 -14.08 9.04 -1.98
C GLN A 150 -12.77 9.83 -2.14
N PHE A 151 -11.81 9.30 -2.90
CA PHE A 151 -10.45 9.84 -2.96
C PHE A 151 -9.99 10.21 -4.37
N GLY A 152 -10.63 9.68 -5.41
CA GLY A 152 -10.28 9.90 -6.81
C GLY A 152 -10.84 11.19 -7.41
N GLY A 153 -11.70 11.91 -6.71
CA GLY A 153 -12.45 13.03 -7.29
C GLY A 153 -13.51 12.53 -8.28
N ALA A 154 -14.70 13.14 -8.26
CA ALA A 154 -15.69 12.87 -9.28
C ALA A 154 -15.09 13.21 -10.65
N ALA A 155 -15.14 12.26 -11.59
CA ALA A 155 -14.85 12.51 -13.00
C ALA A 155 -15.81 13.55 -13.57
#